data_AF-A0A919K7Z0-F1
#
_entry.id   AF-A0A919K7Z0-F1
#
_cell.length_a   1.000
_cell.length_b   1.000
_cell.length_c   1.000
_cell.angle_alpha   90.00
_cell.angle_beta   90.00
_cell.angle_gamma   90.00
#
_symmetry.space_group_name_H-M   'P 1'
#
loop_
_entity.id
_entity.type
_entity.pdbx_description
1 polymer ?
#
loop_
_entity_poly.entity_id
_entity_poly.type
_entity_poly.pdbx_seq_one_letter_code
_entity_poly.pdbx_strand_id
1 'polypeptide(L)'
;MRALSRPVHRGQSEGCLGTGVGCHYEPMLVAFSITPLGVGESVGDLVAEAVRVVRASGLPNRTDAMFTTIEGEWDECFAVVKQAVEAVAKGAPRVSVSLKADVRPGVSGALTAKVEHIERALTE
;
A
#
# COMPACT_ATOMS: atom_id res chain seq x y z
N MET A 1 40.88 11.51 -0.49
CA MET A 1 40.30 12.56 -1.37
C MET A 1 38.81 12.26 -1.49
N ARG A 2 37.96 13.25 -1.22
CA ARG A 2 36.55 13.13 -0.81
C ARG A 2 35.63 12.36 -1.78
N ALA A 3 34.73 11.58 -1.20
CA ALA A 3 33.52 11.07 -1.84
C ALA A 3 32.64 12.23 -2.32
N LEU A 4 32.09 12.12 -3.53
CA LEU A 4 31.03 13.00 -4.03
C LEU A 4 29.85 12.13 -4.48
N SER A 5 28.96 11.91 -3.52
CA SER A 5 27.59 11.47 -3.72
C SER A 5 26.89 12.39 -4.72
N ARG A 6 26.25 11.80 -5.73
CA ARG A 6 25.40 12.54 -6.67
C ARG A 6 24.11 12.98 -5.96
N PRO A 7 23.63 14.21 -6.17
CA PRO A 7 22.43 14.70 -5.52
C PRO A 7 21.18 14.10 -6.19
N VAL A 8 20.27 13.58 -5.35
CA VAL A 8 18.89 13.28 -5.74
C VAL A 8 18.21 14.61 -6.07
N HIS A 9 17.79 14.76 -7.33
CA HIS A 9 16.95 15.88 -7.76
C HIS A 9 15.61 15.83 -7.02
N ARG A 10 15.42 16.70 -6.02
CA ARG A 10 14.10 17.14 -5.56
C ARG A 10 13.45 17.94 -6.68
N GLY A 11 12.60 17.31 -7.47
CA GLY A 11 11.63 18.01 -8.31
C GLY A 11 10.60 18.68 -7.41
N GLN A 12 10.62 20.00 -7.38
CA GLN A 12 9.55 20.82 -6.79
C GLN A 12 8.36 20.77 -7.76
N SER A 13 7.25 20.17 -7.36
CA SER A 13 5.98 20.36 -8.04
C SER A 13 5.30 21.58 -7.43
N GLU A 14 5.22 22.65 -8.22
CA GLU A 14 4.46 23.85 -7.93
C GLU A 14 2.97 23.53 -7.70
N GLY A 15 2.40 24.08 -6.63
CA GLY A 15 0.95 24.28 -6.51
C GLY A 15 0.24 23.63 -5.33
N CYS A 16 0.44 24.15 -4.11
CA CYS A 16 -0.61 24.14 -3.09
C CYS A 16 -0.72 25.53 -2.47
N LEU A 17 -1.76 26.25 -2.86
CA LEU A 17 -2.12 27.55 -2.29
C LEU A 17 -2.64 27.37 -0.87
N GLY A 18 -1.99 28.04 0.09
CA GLY A 18 -2.66 28.59 1.27
C GLY A 18 -3.10 27.63 2.36
N THR A 19 -2.15 27.02 3.07
CA THR A 19 -2.11 26.79 4.53
C THR A 19 -0.79 26.11 4.83
N GLY A 20 -0.06 26.55 5.85
CA GLY A 20 1.32 26.14 6.14
C GLY A 20 1.49 24.70 6.64
N VAL A 21 0.94 23.72 5.93
CA VAL A 21 1.16 22.28 6.16
C VAL A 21 1.88 21.79 4.91
N GLY A 22 3.13 21.34 5.07
CA GLY A 22 3.88 20.76 3.95
C GLY A 22 3.07 19.63 3.32
N CYS A 23 3.06 19.55 2.00
CA CYS A 23 2.42 18.49 1.21
C CYS A 23 3.13 17.14 1.35
N HIS A 24 3.58 16.80 2.56
CA HIS A 24 4.01 15.45 2.89
C HIS A 24 2.75 14.58 2.93
N TYR A 25 2.82 13.40 2.33
CA TYR A 25 1.60 12.67 2.05
C TYR A 25 1.00 11.95 3.25
N GLU A 26 1.60 11.96 4.44
CA GLU A 26 1.08 11.38 5.68
C GLU A 26 0.69 9.88 5.61
N PRO A 27 0.96 9.10 6.67
CA PRO A 27 0.70 7.68 6.66
C PRO A 27 -0.79 7.38 6.46
N MET A 28 -1.08 6.49 5.52
CA MET A 28 -2.42 6.03 5.17
C MET A 28 -2.50 4.50 5.20
N LEU A 29 -3.71 3.98 5.34
CA LEU A 29 -3.99 2.56 5.12
C LEU A 29 -4.54 2.34 3.72
N VAL A 30 -4.02 1.33 3.02
CA VAL A 30 -4.61 0.82 1.79
C VAL A 30 -4.92 -0.65 1.95
N ALA A 31 -6.21 -0.99 1.95
CA ALA A 31 -6.67 -2.37 1.81
C ALA A 31 -6.98 -2.64 0.35
N PHE A 32 -6.34 -3.63 -0.25
CA PHE A 32 -6.56 -3.99 -1.65
C PHE A 32 -6.62 -5.50 -1.88
N SER A 33 -7.36 -5.89 -2.91
CA SER A 33 -7.53 -7.27 -3.36
C SER A 33 -7.30 -7.31 -4.87
N ILE A 34 -6.52 -8.29 -5.32
CA ILE A 34 -6.15 -8.48 -6.72
C ILE A 34 -6.73 -9.81 -7.20
N THR A 35 -7.56 -9.76 -8.23
CA THR A 35 -8.21 -10.94 -8.82
C THR A 35 -7.71 -11.13 -10.25
N PRO A 36 -6.91 -12.18 -10.53
CA PRO A 36 -6.60 -12.58 -11.89
C PRO A 36 -7.87 -13.11 -12.57
N LEU A 37 -8.12 -12.70 -13.80
CA LEU A 37 -9.30 -13.11 -14.59
C LEU A 37 -8.86 -13.90 -15.82
N GLY A 38 -9.63 -14.93 -16.17
CA GLY A 38 -9.39 -15.76 -17.36
C GLY A 38 -8.40 -16.91 -17.16
N VAL A 39 -8.15 -17.32 -15.92
CA VAL A 39 -7.16 -18.37 -15.56
C VAL A 39 -7.75 -19.53 -14.74
N GLY A 40 -9.09 -19.65 -14.70
CA GLY A 40 -9.80 -20.63 -13.88
C GLY A 40 -10.12 -20.14 -12.46
N GLU A 41 -10.59 -21.06 -11.61
CA GLU A 41 -11.11 -20.75 -10.26
C GLU A 41 -9.99 -20.72 -9.20
N SER A 42 -8.99 -21.58 -9.32
CA SER A 42 -7.89 -21.69 -8.36
C SER A 42 -6.76 -20.73 -8.72
N VAL A 43 -6.80 -19.55 -8.11
CA VAL A 43 -5.87 -18.44 -8.42
C VAL A 43 -4.81 -18.18 -7.35
N GLY A 44 -4.72 -19.05 -6.34
CA GLY A 44 -3.89 -18.84 -5.15
C GLY A 44 -2.41 -18.58 -5.44
N ASP A 45 -1.80 -19.32 -6.37
CA ASP A 45 -0.39 -19.16 -6.71
C ASP A 45 -0.10 -17.78 -7.33
N LEU A 46 -1.00 -17.28 -8.17
CA LEU A 46 -0.88 -15.92 -8.73
C LEU A 46 -1.07 -14.86 -7.65
N VAL A 47 -2.03 -15.04 -6.75
CA VAL A 47 -2.24 -14.12 -5.61
C VAL A 47 -1.02 -14.13 -4.68
N ALA A 48 -0.34 -15.26 -4.51
CA ALA A 48 0.88 -15.35 -3.71
C ALA A 48 2.03 -14.48 -4.28
N GLU A 49 2.11 -14.29 -5.60
CA GLU A 49 3.05 -13.36 -6.22
C GLU A 49 2.80 -11.90 -5.79
N ALA A 50 1.54 -11.46 -5.74
CA ALA A 50 1.17 -10.14 -5.23
C ALA A 50 1.57 -9.97 -3.76
N VAL A 51 1.26 -10.97 -2.92
CA VAL A 51 1.59 -10.93 -1.48
C VAL A 51 3.10 -10.93 -1.26
N ARG A 52 3.89 -11.60 -2.12
CA ARG A 52 5.36 -11.55 -2.07
C ARG A 52 5.89 -10.15 -2.31
N VAL A 53 5.34 -9.41 -3.29
CA VAL A 53 5.68 -8.00 -3.52
C VAL A 53 5.37 -7.15 -2.29
N VAL A 54 4.17 -7.31 -1.71
CA VAL A 54 3.79 -6.58 -0.49
C VAL A 54 4.78 -6.82 0.64
N ARG A 55 5.12 -8.08 0.93
CA ARG A 55 6.05 -8.42 2.01
C ARG A 55 7.47 -7.92 1.74
N ALA A 56 7.91 -7.91 0.48
CA ALA A 56 9.21 -7.41 0.08
C ALA A 56 9.33 -5.88 0.16
N SER A 57 8.20 -5.14 0.18
CA SER A 57 8.20 -3.68 0.28
C SER A 57 8.77 -3.14 1.59
N GLY A 58 8.74 -3.94 2.67
CA GLY A 58 9.12 -3.51 4.01
C GLY A 58 8.07 -2.64 4.72
N LEU A 59 6.96 -2.29 4.06
CA LEU A 59 5.86 -1.55 4.70
C LEU A 59 5.13 -2.44 5.72
N PRO A 60 4.64 -1.88 6.84
CA PRO A 60 3.71 -2.59 7.71
C PRO A 60 2.52 -3.10 6.91
N ASN A 61 2.24 -4.40 7.02
CA ASN A 61 1.22 -5.05 6.21
C ASN A 61 0.54 -6.19 6.96
N ARG A 62 -0.68 -6.51 6.51
CA ARG A 62 -1.46 -7.66 6.97
C ARG A 62 -2.27 -8.22 5.80
N THR A 63 -2.07 -9.50 5.51
CA THR A 63 -2.90 -10.25 4.55
C THR A 63 -3.90 -11.09 5.32
N ASP A 64 -5.17 -10.99 4.93
CA ASP A 64 -6.26 -11.86 5.39
C ASP A 64 -6.91 -12.60 4.20
N ALA A 65 -8.04 -13.26 4.45
CA ALA A 65 -8.72 -14.09 3.45
C ALA A 65 -9.29 -13.28 2.26
N MET A 66 -9.53 -11.97 2.43
CA MET A 66 -10.24 -11.15 1.45
C MET A 66 -9.36 -10.01 0.90
N PHE A 67 -8.47 -9.45 1.72
CA PHE A 67 -7.66 -8.29 1.40
C PHE A 67 -6.23 -8.41 1.92
N THR A 68 -5.35 -7.60 1.33
CA THR A 68 -4.07 -7.22 1.95
C THR A 68 -4.11 -5.74 2.27
N THR A 69 -3.82 -5.40 3.52
CA THR A 69 -3.73 -4.03 4.00
C THR A 69 -2.27 -3.65 4.16
N ILE A 70 -1.88 -2.49 3.67
CA ILE A 70 -0.55 -1.88 3.85
C ILE A 70 -0.69 -0.50 4.50
N GLU A 71 0.31 -0.10 5.28
CA GLU A 71 0.42 1.23 5.90
C GLU A 71 1.67 1.93 5.39
N GLY A 72 1.55 3.17 4.94
CA GLY A 72 2.68 3.96 4.44
C GLY A 72 2.23 5.27 3.79
N GLU A 73 3.16 5.99 3.17
CA GLU A 73 2.82 7.21 2.43
C GLU A 73 2.06 6.87 1.14
N TRP A 74 1.35 7.85 0.58
CA TRP A 74 0.56 7.68 -0.65
C TRP A 74 1.37 7.04 -1.80
N ASP A 75 2.50 7.65 -2.15
CA ASP A 75 3.31 7.19 -3.28
C ASP A 75 3.90 5.80 -3.04
N GLU A 76 4.30 5.50 -1.79
CA GLU A 76 4.84 4.19 -1.42
C GLU A 76 3.76 3.10 -1.52
N CYS A 77 2.57 3.37 -0.96
CA CYS A 77 1.45 2.44 -1.00
C CYS A 77 1.03 2.12 -2.43
N PHE A 78 0.82 3.15 -3.26
CA PHE A 78 0.40 2.94 -4.64
C PHE A 78 1.50 2.36 -5.53
N ALA A 79 2.78 2.59 -5.22
CA ALA A 79 3.89 1.90 -5.86
C ALA A 79 3.84 0.39 -5.59
N VAL A 80 3.59 -0.03 -4.34
CA VAL A 80 3.44 -1.44 -3.96
C VAL A 80 2.22 -2.07 -4.65
N VAL A 81 1.07 -1.38 -4.65
CA VAL A 81 -0.14 -1.86 -5.34
C VAL A 81 0.14 -2.06 -6.84
N LYS A 82 0.79 -1.11 -7.49
CA LYS A 82 1.16 -1.21 -8.91
C LYS A 82 2.06 -2.42 -9.16
N GLN A 83 3.13 -2.61 -8.38
CA GLN A 83 4.04 -3.74 -8.53
C GLN A 83 3.34 -5.08 -8.29
N ALA A 84 2.40 -5.14 -7.35
CA ALA A 84 1.60 -6.32 -7.08
C ALA A 84 0.68 -6.67 -8.27
N VAL A 85 0.06 -5.67 -8.89
CA VAL A 85 -0.74 -5.85 -10.12
C VAL A 85 0.13 -6.36 -11.26
N GLU A 86 1.31 -5.76 -11.47
CA GLU A 86 2.26 -6.18 -12.51
C GLU A 86 2.75 -7.62 -12.29
N ALA A 87 2.97 -8.04 -11.05
CA ALA A 87 3.37 -9.41 -10.72
C ALA A 87 2.29 -10.42 -11.14
N VAL A 88 1.03 -10.13 -10.83
CA VAL A 88 -0.11 -10.99 -11.22
C VAL A 88 -0.35 -10.98 -12.73
N ALA A 89 -0.22 -9.82 -13.37
CA ALA A 89 -0.47 -9.65 -14.81
C ALA A 89 0.48 -10.47 -15.69
N LYS A 90 1.62 -10.95 -15.16
CA LYS A 90 2.49 -11.90 -15.87
C LYS A 90 1.85 -13.26 -16.12
N GLY A 91 0.89 -13.65 -15.27
CA GLY A 91 0.25 -14.96 -15.32
C GLY A 91 -1.24 -14.94 -15.69
N ALA A 92 -1.83 -13.77 -15.94
CA ALA A 92 -3.24 -13.64 -16.28
C ALA A 92 -3.49 -12.57 -17.36
N PRO A 93 -4.43 -12.79 -18.30
CA PRO A 93 -4.72 -11.85 -19.39
C PRO A 93 -5.40 -10.57 -18.91
N ARG A 94 -6.02 -10.59 -17.72
CA ARG A 94 -6.66 -9.43 -17.10
C ARG A 94 -6.54 -9.53 -15.58
N VAL A 95 -6.39 -8.38 -14.94
CA VAL A 95 -6.36 -8.24 -13.49
C VAL A 95 -7.45 -7.27 -13.07
N SER A 96 -8.28 -7.66 -12.11
CA SER A 96 -9.22 -6.77 -11.42
C SER A 96 -8.66 -6.39 -10.07
N VAL A 97 -8.83 -5.14 -9.67
CA VAL A 97 -8.33 -4.62 -8.39
C VAL A 97 -9.47 -3.91 -7.66
N SER A 98 -9.72 -4.31 -6.43
CA SER A 98 -10.61 -3.61 -5.50
C SER A 98 -9.76 -2.99 -4.41
N LEU A 99 -9.88 -1.67 -4.18
CA LEU A 99 -9.04 -0.94 -3.25
C LEU A 99 -9.88 0.02 -2.41
N LYS A 100 -9.55 0.13 -1.13
CA LYS A 100 -10.05 1.14 -0.19
C LYS A 100 -8.85 1.78 0.52
N ALA A 101 -8.83 3.11 0.53
CA ALA A 101 -7.84 3.89 1.29
C ALA A 101 -8.50 4.63 2.45
N ASP A 102 -7.81 4.67 3.59
CA ASP A 102 -8.11 5.53 4.74
C ASP A 102 -6.96 6.54 4.88
N VAL A 103 -7.24 7.79 4.50
CA VAL A 103 -6.27 8.89 4.48
C VAL A 103 -6.57 9.81 5.66
N ARG A 104 -5.75 9.71 6.70
CA ARG A 104 -5.89 10.49 7.93
C ARG A 104 -4.53 11.03 8.39
N PRO A 105 -4.26 12.33 8.18
CA PRO A 105 -3.00 12.96 8.59
C PRO A 105 -2.65 12.73 10.07
N GLY A 106 -1.35 12.54 10.34
CA GLY A 106 -0.82 12.42 11.69
C GLY A 106 -1.14 11.12 12.44
N VAL A 107 -1.59 10.06 11.74
CA VAL A 107 -1.92 8.76 12.36
C VAL A 107 -1.03 7.65 11.82
N SER A 108 -0.17 7.10 12.69
CA SER A 108 0.67 5.93 12.41
C SER A 108 0.37 4.78 13.37
N GLY A 109 0.76 3.56 13.01
CA GLY A 109 0.41 2.33 13.73
C GLY A 109 -1.07 1.99 13.61
N ALA A 110 -1.75 2.56 12.61
CA ALA A 110 -3.19 2.48 12.45
C ALA A 110 -3.66 1.04 12.20
N LEU A 111 -2.84 0.23 11.52
CA LEU A 111 -3.13 -1.16 11.20
C LEU A 111 -3.40 -2.00 12.46
N THR A 112 -2.67 -1.75 13.55
CA THR A 112 -2.82 -2.45 14.83
C THR A 112 -3.78 -1.71 15.75
N ALA A 113 -3.57 -0.41 15.96
CA ALA A 113 -4.31 0.37 16.97
C ALA A 113 -5.83 0.40 16.74
N LYS A 114 -6.27 0.38 15.46
CA LYS A 114 -7.70 0.35 15.12
C LYS A 114 -8.35 -0.96 15.57
N VAL A 115 -7.68 -2.09 15.40
CA VAL A 115 -8.19 -3.40 15.82
C VAL A 115 -8.20 -3.49 17.34
N GLU A 116 -7.11 -3.12 18.00
CA GLU A 116 -7.02 -3.12 19.47
C GLU A 116 -8.10 -2.25 20.13
N HIS A 117 -8.42 -1.10 19.52
CA HIS A 117 -9.50 -0.24 20.00
C HIS A 117 -10.86 -0.94 19.93
N ILE A 118 -11.16 -1.63 18.83
CA ILE A 118 -12.41 -2.39 18.66
C ILE A 118 -12.49 -3.51 19.69
N GLU A 119 -11.42 -4.32 19.82
CA GLU A 119 -11.40 -5.44 20.78
C GLU A 119 -11.62 -4.96 22.21
N ARG A 120 -11.00 -3.85 22.62
CA ARG A 120 -11.26 -3.27 23.94
C ARG A 120 -12.72 -2.86 24.12
N ALA A 121 -13.29 -2.18 23.12
CA ALA A 121 -14.68 -1.75 23.16
C ALA A 121 -15.70 -2.90 23.18
N LEU A 122 -15.32 -4.10 22.72
CA LEU A 122 -16.17 -5.30 22.79
C LEU A 122 -16.10 -6.01 24.15
N THR A 123 -15.08 -5.70 24.96
CA THR A 123 -14.87 -6.30 26.29
C THR A 123 -15.36 -5.43 27.46
N GLU A 124 -15.85 -4.23 27.16
CA GLU A 124 -16.51 -3.31 28.10
C GLU A 124 -18.01 -3.60 28.22
#